data_AF-A0A4P5ZL98-F1
#
_entry.id   AF-A0A4P5ZL98-F1
#
_cell.length_a   1.000
_cell.length_b   1.000
_cell.length_c   1.000
_cell.angle_alpha   90.00
_cell.angle_beta   90.00
_cell.angle_gamma   90.00
#
_symmetry.space_group_name_H-M   'P 1'
#
loop_
_entity.id
_entity.type
_entity.pdbx_description
1 polymer ?
#
loop_
_entity_poly.entity_id
_entity_poly.type
_entity_poly.pdbx_seq_one_letter_code
_entity_poly.pdbx_strand_id
1 'polypeptide(L)'
;MSVNDSSNISRTNWAALEAMNDEDIDYSDISPLTDEFFENATLRIPAAQARNLIQLDAEVIAWFREQSAEYKTTINSVLRRYIESSGGKQVV
;
A
#
# COMPACT_ATOMS: atom_id res chain seq x y z
N MET A 1 -2.50 -4.51 6.60
CA MET A 1 -2.36 -3.68 7.82
C MET A 1 -3.39 -4.18 8.80
N SER A 2 -2.99 -4.59 10.00
CA SER A 2 -3.89 -5.17 11.01
C SER A 2 -4.55 -4.04 11.81
N VAL A 3 -5.83 -4.21 12.15
CA VAL A 3 -6.59 -3.24 12.97
C VAL A 3 -5.98 -3.05 14.36
N ASN A 4 -5.16 -4.00 14.81
CA ASN A 4 -4.49 -3.96 16.11
C ASN A 4 -3.21 -3.10 16.13
N ASP A 5 -2.68 -2.69 14.98
CA ASP A 5 -1.44 -1.88 14.92
C ASP A 5 -1.70 -0.39 15.27
N SER A 6 -2.96 0.06 15.21
CA SER A 6 -3.37 1.45 15.47
C SER A 6 -4.04 1.69 16.83
N SER A 7 -4.14 0.68 17.69
CA SER A 7 -4.84 0.80 18.99
C SER A 7 -3.99 1.42 20.10
N ASN A 8 -2.70 1.66 19.84
CA ASN A 8 -1.82 2.33 20.79
C ASN A 8 -1.98 3.84 20.62
N ILE A 9 -2.76 4.46 21.51
CA ILE A 9 -2.89 5.91 21.59
C ILE A 9 -1.48 6.46 21.83
N SER A 10 -0.94 7.15 20.83
CA SER A 10 0.38 7.79 20.94
C SER A 10 0.39 8.67 22.19
N ARG A 11 1.43 8.56 23.02
CA ARG A 11 1.62 9.45 24.19
C ARG A 11 2.03 10.88 23.80
N THR A 12 1.90 11.21 22.52
CA THR A 12 2.24 12.50 21.92
C THR A 12 1.21 13.55 22.32
N ASN A 13 1.69 14.74 22.68
CA ASN A 13 0.83 15.90 22.90
C ASN A 13 0.51 16.57 21.55
N TRP A 14 -0.57 16.13 20.92
CA TRP A 14 -0.99 16.62 19.60
C TRP A 14 -1.37 18.10 19.59
N ALA A 15 -2.02 18.59 20.65
CA ALA A 15 -2.43 19.99 20.75
C ALA A 15 -1.23 20.95 20.82
N ALA A 16 -0.12 20.52 21.42
CA ALA A 16 1.11 21.31 21.44
C ALA A 16 1.79 21.36 20.06
N LEU A 17 1.77 20.26 19.30
CA LEU A 17 2.33 20.22 17.94
C LEU A 17 1.48 21.05 16.95
N GLU A 18 0.16 21.01 17.09
CA GLU A 18 -0.75 21.79 16.23
C GLU A 18 -0.64 23.31 16.45
N ALA A 19 -0.25 23.73 17.66
CA ALA A 19 -0.06 25.13 18.02
C ALA A 19 1.37 25.65 17.79
N MET A 20 2.32 24.79 17.44
CA MET A 20 3.73 25.15 17.21
C MET A 20 3.90 25.76 15.81
N ASN A 21 4.65 26.85 15.71
CA ASN A 21 5.00 27.42 14.41
C ASN A 21 6.22 26.71 13.83
N ASP A 22 6.37 26.74 12.50
CA ASP A 22 7.50 26.11 11.81
C ASP A 22 8.86 26.64 12.28
N GLU A 23 8.93 27.92 12.67
CA GLU A 23 10.15 28.57 13.18
C GLU A 23 10.59 28.04 14.54
N ASP A 24 9.66 27.46 15.31
CA ASP A 24 9.92 26.89 16.64
C ASP A 24 10.44 25.44 16.56
N ILE A 25 10.50 24.85 15.35
CA ILE A 25 10.98 23.49 15.12
C ILE A 25 12.50 23.44 15.23
N ASP A 26 13.01 22.62 16.14
CA ASP A 26 14.43 22.39 16.32
C ASP A 26 14.98 21.42 15.26
N TYR A 27 15.85 21.93 14.38
CA TYR A 27 16.55 21.16 13.34
C TYR A 27 18.04 20.90 13.69
N SER A 28 18.43 21.08 14.96
CA SER A 28 19.83 20.90 15.38
C SER A 28 20.33 19.45 15.23
N ASP A 29 19.43 18.48 15.29
CA ASP A 29 19.72 17.05 15.12
C ASP A 29 19.74 16.62 13.65
N ILE A 30 18.95 17.28 12.80
CA ILE A 30 18.77 16.95 11.39
C ILE A 30 18.75 18.25 10.60
N SER A 31 19.90 18.60 10.03
CA SER A 31 20.00 19.77 9.15
C SER A 31 19.01 19.66 7.98
N PRO A 32 18.41 20.78 7.54
CA PRO A 32 17.47 20.78 6.45
C PRO A 32 18.12 20.28 5.15
N LEU A 33 17.37 19.48 4.39
CA LEU A 33 17.82 18.97 3.10
C LEU A 33 17.81 20.11 2.08
N THR A 34 18.94 20.33 1.41
CA THR A 34 19.09 21.36 0.37
C THR A 34 18.61 20.86 -0.98
N ASP A 35 18.35 21.78 -1.91
CA ASP A 35 18.02 21.42 -3.29
C ASP A 35 19.14 20.58 -3.94
N GLU A 36 20.41 20.86 -3.62
CA GLU A 36 21.57 20.08 -4.08
C GLU A 36 21.54 18.61 -3.63
N PHE A 37 20.95 18.33 -2.46
CA PHE A 37 20.73 16.96 -2.00
C PHE A 37 19.73 16.24 -2.90
N PHE A 38 18.64 16.91 -3.28
CA PHE A 38 17.61 16.36 -4.14
C PHE A 38 18.06 16.21 -5.60
N GLU A 39 18.92 17.11 -6.11
CA GLU A 39 19.53 17.00 -7.44
C GLU A 39 20.31 15.68 -7.63
N ASN A 40 20.97 15.19 -6.56
CA ASN A 40 21.74 13.95 -6.58
C ASN A 40 20.98 12.76 -5.99
N ALA A 41 19.77 12.97 -5.47
CA ALA A 41 18.99 11.93 -4.83
C ALA A 41 18.52 10.91 -5.87
N THR A 42 18.89 9.64 -5.68
CA THR A 42 18.37 8.56 -6.51
C THR A 42 16.99 8.15 -6.00
N LEU A 43 15.95 8.44 -6.78
CA LEU A 43 14.61 7.94 -6.50
C LEU A 43 14.60 6.40 -6.55
N ARG A 44 14.52 5.78 -5.37
CA ARG A 44 14.30 4.34 -5.25
C ARG A 44 12.80 4.06 -5.20
N ILE A 45 12.23 3.80 -6.37
CA ILE A 45 10.92 3.15 -6.44
C ILE A 45 11.11 1.72 -5.93
N PRO A 46 10.37 1.27 -4.90
CA PRO A 46 10.41 -0.12 -4.47
C PRO A 46 10.23 -1.03 -5.68
N ALA A 47 11.12 -2.02 -5.84
CA ALA A 47 11.09 -2.95 -6.97
C ALA A 47 9.65 -3.38 -7.20
N ALA A 48 9.17 -3.13 -8.43
CA ALA A 48 7.77 -3.21 -8.82
C ALA A 48 7.09 -4.34 -8.07
N GLN A 49 6.12 -4.01 -7.20
CA GLN A 49 5.08 -4.97 -6.86
C GLN A 49 4.66 -5.55 -8.19
N ALA A 50 5.01 -6.81 -8.45
CA ALA A 50 4.87 -7.41 -9.76
C ALA A 50 3.44 -7.14 -10.19
N ARG A 51 3.28 -6.22 -11.15
CA ARG A 51 1.99 -5.92 -11.74
C ARG A 51 1.69 -7.14 -12.59
N ASN A 52 1.23 -8.20 -11.94
CA ASN A 52 0.59 -9.36 -12.56
C ASN A 52 -0.76 -8.85 -13.11
N LEU A 53 -0.69 -8.02 -14.14
CA LEU A 53 -1.83 -7.52 -14.89
C LEU A 53 -2.33 -8.69 -15.72
N ILE A 54 -3.31 -9.41 -15.16
CA ILE A 54 -4.05 -10.42 -15.89
C ILE A 54 -5.03 -9.65 -16.79
N GLN A 55 -4.98 -9.93 -18.09
CA GLN A 55 -6.06 -9.50 -19.00
C GLN A 55 -7.26 -10.42 -18.76
N LEU A 56 -8.38 -9.83 -18.32
CA LEU A 56 -9.67 -10.50 -18.25
C LEU A 56 -10.62 -9.79 -19.22
N ASP A 57 -11.53 -10.56 -19.80
CA ASP A 57 -12.58 -10.00 -20.66
C ASP A 57 -13.45 -8.99 -19.88
N ALA A 58 -13.88 -7.95 -20.59
CA ALA A 58 -14.67 -6.86 -20.00
C ALA A 58 -15.99 -7.37 -19.39
N GLU A 59 -16.61 -8.38 -20.01
CA GLU A 59 -17.86 -8.99 -19.53
C GLU A 59 -17.67 -9.73 -18.21
N VAL A 60 -16.54 -10.42 -18.04
CA VAL A 60 -16.20 -11.12 -16.80
C VAL A 60 -16.01 -10.11 -15.67
N ILE A 61 -15.32 -9.01 -15.94
CA ILE A 61 -15.11 -7.93 -14.97
C ILE A 61 -16.45 -7.29 -14.57
N ALA A 62 -17.33 -7.03 -15.54
CA ALA A 62 -18.65 -6.46 -15.29
C ALA A 62 -19.48 -7.36 -14.37
N TRP A 63 -19.52 -8.67 -14.66
CA TRP A 63 -20.23 -9.65 -13.84
C TRP A 63 -19.71 -9.68 -12.40
N PHE A 64 -18.39 -9.71 -12.18
CA PHE A 64 -17.85 -9.72 -10.81
C PHE A 64 -18.09 -8.40 -10.04
N ARG A 65 -18.17 -7.26 -10.74
CA ARG A 65 -18.48 -5.96 -10.13
C ARG A 65 -19.93 -5.87 -9.65
N GLU A 66 -20.85 -6.55 -10.33
CA GLU A 66 -22.25 -6.63 -9.90
C GLU A 66 -22.42 -7.46 -8.62
N GLN A 67 -21.55 -8.46 -8.42
CA GLN A 67 -21.63 -9.37 -7.26
C GLN A 67 -21.05 -8.76 -5.99
N SER A 68 -19.94 -8.01 -6.06
CA SER A 68 -19.36 -7.39 -4.87
C SER A 68 -18.47 -6.18 -5.16
N ALA A 69 -18.42 -5.26 -4.18
CA ALA A 69 -17.45 -4.15 -4.19
C ALA A 69 -15.99 -4.65 -4.17
N GLU A 70 -15.76 -5.87 -3.66
CA GLU A 70 -14.46 -6.53 -3.54
C GLU A 70 -14.20 -7.54 -4.67
N TYR A 71 -14.67 -7.25 -5.89
CA TYR A 71 -14.58 -8.11 -7.08
C TYR A 71 -13.17 -8.70 -7.34
N LYS A 72 -12.09 -7.97 -7.03
CA LYS A 72 -10.71 -8.45 -7.18
C LYS A 72 -10.40 -9.65 -6.27
N THR A 73 -10.91 -9.61 -5.03
CA THR A 73 -10.72 -10.68 -4.04
C THR A 73 -11.52 -11.92 -4.46
N THR A 74 -12.74 -11.73 -4.96
CA THR A 74 -13.60 -12.81 -5.47
C THR A 74 -13.00 -13.48 -6.71
N ILE A 75 -12.43 -12.71 -7.65
CA ILE A 75 -11.72 -13.27 -8.81
C ILE A 75 -10.57 -14.18 -8.35
N ASN A 76 -9.75 -13.71 -7.41
CA ASN A 76 -8.62 -14.51 -6.90
C ASN A 76 -9.06 -15.80 -6.18
N SER A 77 -10.16 -15.77 -5.43
CA SER A 77 -10.65 -16.98 -4.74
C SER A 77 -11.18 -18.03 -5.71
N VAL A 78 -11.87 -17.60 -6.77
CA VAL A 78 -12.34 -18.49 -7.84
C VAL A 78 -11.17 -19.12 -8.59
N LEU A 79 -10.17 -18.31 -8.99
CA LEU A 79 -8.98 -18.82 -9.66
C LEU A 79 -8.22 -19.82 -8.78
N ARG A 80 -8.08 -19.54 -7.48
CA ARG A 80 -7.43 -20.47 -6.54
C ARG A 80 -8.18 -21.80 -6.46
N ARG A 81 -9.50 -21.76 -6.31
CA ARG A 81 -10.33 -22.98 -6.23
C ARG A 81 -10.26 -23.80 -7.51
N TYR A 82 -10.18 -23.14 -8.67
CA TYR A 82 -9.99 -23.80 -9.95
C TYR A 82 -8.62 -24.49 -10.02
N ILE A 83 -7.54 -23.83 -9.59
CA ILE A 83 -6.19 -24.43 -9.55
C ILE A 83 -6.16 -25.66 -8.63
N GLU A 84 -6.78 -25.56 -7.45
CA GLU A 84 -6.89 -26.65 -6.48
C GLU A 84 -7.68 -27.85 -7.03
N SER A 85 -8.77 -27.60 -7.75
CA SER A 85 -9.59 -28.68 -8.34
C SER A 85 -8.98 -29.28 -9.60
N SER A 86 -8.15 -28.53 -10.33
CA SER A 86 -7.51 -28.97 -11.59
C SER A 86 -6.16 -29.68 -11.38
N GLY A 87 -5.76 -29.94 -10.13
CA GLY A 87 -4.58 -30.76 -9.81
C GLY A 87 -3.23 -30.10 -10.15
N GLY A 88 -3.23 -28.78 -10.37
CA GLY A 88 -2.01 -28.02 -10.64
C GLY A 88 -1.09 -28.04 -9.42
N LYS A 89 0.12 -28.60 -9.57
CA LYS A 89 1.15 -28.65 -8.53
C LYS A 89 1.27 -27.30 -7.81
N GLN A 90 1.14 -27.34 -6.49
CA GLN A 90 1.55 -26.25 -5.60
C GLN A 90 3.01 -25.91 -5.91
N VAL A 91 3.24 -24.76 -6.53
CA VAL A 91 4.57 -24.14 -6.54
C VAL A 91 4.65 -23.37 -5.24
N VAL A 92 5.51 -23.89 -4.36
CA VAL A 92 5.87 -23.35 -3.04
C VAL A 92 6.50 -21.97 -3.17
#